data_AF-A0A381IAF6-F1
#
_entry.id   AF-A0A381IAF6-F1
#
_cell.length_a   1.000
_cell.length_b   1.000
_cell.length_c   1.000
_cell.angle_alpha   90.00
_cell.angle_beta   90.00
_cell.angle_gamma   90.00
#
_symmetry.space_group_name_H-M   'P 1'
#
loop_
_entity.id
_entity.type
_entity.pdbx_description
1 polymer ?
#
loop_
_entity_poly.entity_id
_entity_poly.type
_entity_poly.pdbx_seq_one_letter_code
_entity_poly.pdbx_strand_id
1 'polypeptide(L)'
;MRTPYGKENDKEIYYKYVQRGYAVVIQDVRGRNESEGKWEPMIHEREDGDSTINWIVSQEWSSGIVGMLGASYLGYVQWAAASSGNKHLKALVSIVTSGSPFIDIPRKGGAFVSGMLAWAFMVSRNKVDRSKMVRDDWDDVLNIRPIENIPVEALGYRIEFLEEWLKRVEKDEYWDLMDWHLQKDKINVPALVVSGWYDDNSMGTTEALDVIKDYEKGKRKAILGPWMHNSNTLRDINGISLGNSSLRYDLDYNYLLWFDKYLKGIENNIDTTAPVEYYSVGSNKWKTEENWPIINKIDKSMYLISDGNANTSLGNGRLVFDNDLEEKYDSYIYNPKDPSVQLIDMSENEVGVPNNYKDLEKRSDMLCYTSDAFSEEFTVTGDIKLEFFASSSAKDTDWVIKIMDVDLDGNSIKLADGILSARFRNSFYKSEFMEEGEIYKFTIITSKISNTFKVGHKIRLDITSSAKNFIFQNSNTTEGYNSIEYIEAKNMIYHGGKYPSKLILPIENK
;
A
#
# COMPACT_ATOMS: atom_id res chain seq x y z
N MET A 1 17.94 -15.22 -1.14
CA MET A 1 16.67 -15.07 -0.41
C MET A 1 16.97 -14.78 1.05
N ARG A 2 16.30 -13.81 1.68
CA ARG A 2 16.38 -13.55 3.13
C ARG A 2 14.94 -13.52 3.68
N THR A 3 14.62 -14.27 4.73
CA THR A 3 13.22 -14.46 5.20
C THR A 3 13.11 -14.49 6.72
N PRO A 4 12.05 -13.91 7.32
CA PRO A 4 11.72 -14.12 8.73
C PRO A 4 10.86 -15.35 8.99
N TYR A 5 10.48 -16.07 7.93
CA TYR A 5 9.46 -17.11 7.97
C TYR A 5 10.00 -18.53 8.08
N GLY A 6 11.32 -18.72 8.22
CA GLY A 6 11.96 -20.03 8.24
C GLY A 6 12.57 -20.40 6.90
N LYS A 7 13.89 -20.48 6.81
CA LYS A 7 14.62 -20.80 5.57
C LYS A 7 14.34 -22.20 5.01
N GLU A 8 13.83 -23.10 5.85
CA GLU A 8 13.44 -24.47 5.44
C GLU A 8 12.02 -24.54 4.89
N ASN A 9 11.19 -23.53 5.15
CA ASN A 9 9.80 -23.51 4.69
C ASN A 9 9.74 -23.17 3.19
N ASP A 10 9.02 -23.98 2.42
CA ASP A 10 8.78 -23.82 0.98
C ASP A 10 10.05 -23.68 0.12
N LYS A 11 11.22 -24.13 0.61
CA LYS A 11 12.50 -23.97 -0.11
C LYS A 11 12.53 -24.64 -1.48
N GLU A 12 11.69 -25.67 -1.66
CA GLU A 12 11.54 -26.45 -2.89
C GLU A 12 11.19 -25.57 -4.09
N ILE A 13 10.48 -24.45 -3.88
CA ILE A 13 10.11 -23.51 -4.95
C ILE A 13 11.34 -22.90 -5.64
N TYR A 14 12.49 -22.91 -4.97
CA TYR A 14 13.75 -22.38 -5.50
C TYR A 14 14.64 -23.44 -6.17
N TYR A 15 14.29 -24.73 -6.09
CA TYR A 15 15.08 -25.80 -6.74
C TYR A 15 15.16 -25.63 -8.26
N LYS A 16 14.17 -24.98 -8.86
CA LYS A 16 14.17 -24.63 -10.29
C LYS A 16 15.35 -23.74 -10.71
N TYR A 17 15.93 -22.96 -9.79
CA TYR A 17 17.14 -22.18 -10.04
C TYR A 17 18.41 -23.04 -9.91
N VAL A 18 18.46 -23.92 -8.90
CA VAL A 18 19.58 -24.88 -8.73
C VAL A 18 19.73 -25.79 -9.94
N GLN A 19 18.60 -26.34 -10.43
CA GLN A 19 18.56 -27.16 -11.64
C GLN A 19 19.02 -26.42 -12.91
N ARG A 20 19.08 -25.09 -12.86
CA ARG A 20 19.54 -24.21 -13.95
C ARG A 20 20.93 -23.64 -13.69
N GLY A 21 21.68 -24.20 -12.74
CA GLY A 21 23.08 -23.83 -12.48
C GLY A 21 23.26 -22.58 -11.64
N TYR A 22 22.25 -22.17 -10.86
CA TYR A 22 22.42 -21.15 -9.82
C TYR A 22 22.80 -21.79 -8.48
N ALA A 23 23.72 -21.16 -7.74
CA ALA A 23 23.78 -21.36 -6.30
C ALA A 23 22.63 -20.58 -5.65
N VAL A 24 21.85 -21.23 -4.78
CA VAL A 24 20.74 -20.59 -4.06
C VAL A 24 21.08 -20.54 -2.58
N VAL A 25 21.04 -19.34 -2.00
CA VAL A 25 21.18 -19.10 -0.56
C VAL A 25 19.86 -18.61 0.00
N ILE A 26 19.36 -19.30 1.03
CA ILE A 26 18.18 -18.92 1.81
C ILE A 26 18.64 -18.69 3.24
N GLN A 27 18.45 -17.47 3.73
CA GLN A 27 18.90 -17.03 5.04
C GLN A 27 17.69 -16.69 5.92
N ASP A 28 17.69 -17.19 7.15
CA ASP A 28 16.84 -16.64 8.21
C ASP A 28 17.36 -15.27 8.62
N VAL A 29 16.52 -14.24 8.61
CA VAL A 29 16.95 -12.90 9.07
C VAL A 29 17.28 -12.92 10.57
N ARG A 30 18.00 -11.90 11.04
CA ARG A 30 18.51 -11.80 12.41
C ARG A 30 17.41 -12.06 13.46
N GLY A 31 17.75 -12.86 14.47
CA GLY A 31 16.85 -13.23 15.56
C GLY A 31 15.67 -14.12 15.18
N ARG A 32 15.71 -14.76 14.01
CA ARG A 32 14.67 -15.68 13.52
C ARG A 32 15.21 -17.09 13.37
N ASN A 33 14.37 -18.06 13.72
CA ASN A 33 14.65 -19.49 13.59
C ASN A 33 16.04 -19.86 14.13
N GLU A 34 16.98 -20.18 13.23
CA GLU A 34 18.34 -20.60 13.57
C GLU A 34 19.36 -19.44 13.58
N SER A 35 18.96 -18.23 13.17
CA SER A 35 19.83 -17.05 13.19
C SER A 35 19.89 -16.43 14.59
N GLU A 36 21.11 -16.12 15.02
CA GLU A 36 21.39 -15.41 16.28
C GLU A 36 20.89 -13.96 16.24
N GLY A 37 21.04 -13.26 17.38
CA GLY A 37 20.68 -11.85 17.53
C GLY A 37 19.22 -11.63 17.97
N LYS A 38 18.77 -10.38 17.87
CA LYS A 38 17.43 -9.96 18.29
C LYS A 38 16.54 -9.74 17.06
N TRP A 39 15.29 -10.19 17.15
CA TRP A 39 14.29 -9.92 16.11
C TRP A 39 13.77 -8.49 16.24
N GLU A 40 14.24 -7.63 15.34
CA GLU A 40 13.80 -6.26 15.19
C GLU A 40 13.48 -6.06 13.69
N PRO A 41 12.20 -6.27 13.29
CA PRO A 41 11.83 -6.27 11.89
C PRO A 41 12.31 -5.01 11.18
N MET A 42 12.83 -5.19 9.97
CA MET A 42 13.25 -4.14 9.04
C MET A 42 14.49 -3.33 9.42
N ILE A 43 14.89 -3.27 10.70
CA ILE A 43 15.98 -2.42 11.21
C ILE A 43 17.35 -2.78 10.63
N HIS A 44 17.69 -4.06 10.63
CA HIS A 44 19.04 -4.54 10.28
C HIS A 44 19.16 -4.99 8.82
N GLU A 45 18.12 -4.83 8.01
CA GLU A 45 18.04 -5.52 6.72
C GLU A 45 19.00 -4.98 5.66
N ARG A 46 19.39 -3.71 5.77
CA ARG A 46 20.42 -3.11 4.90
C ARG A 46 21.81 -3.67 5.19
N GLU A 47 22.22 -3.65 6.45
CA GLU A 47 23.56 -4.08 6.89
C GLU A 47 23.75 -5.60 6.81
N ASP A 48 22.74 -6.36 7.20
CA ASP A 48 22.78 -7.82 7.11
C ASP A 48 22.68 -8.28 5.65
N GLY A 49 21.93 -7.56 4.83
CA GLY A 49 21.87 -7.77 3.38
C GLY A 49 23.24 -7.56 2.72
N ASP A 50 23.90 -6.43 2.98
CA ASP A 50 25.25 -6.12 2.47
C ASP A 50 26.28 -7.17 2.92
N SER A 51 26.31 -7.47 4.21
CA SER A 51 27.24 -8.45 4.79
C SER A 51 27.06 -9.84 4.20
N THR A 52 25.80 -10.26 4.00
CA THR A 52 25.47 -11.55 3.40
C THR A 52 25.90 -11.62 1.95
N ILE A 53 25.69 -10.55 1.17
CA ILE A 53 26.15 -10.49 -0.22
C ILE A 53 27.68 -10.58 -0.28
N ASN A 54 28.40 -9.85 0.57
CA ASN A 54 29.85 -9.88 0.65
C ASN A 54 30.38 -11.27 1.06
N TRP A 55 29.70 -11.96 1.98
CA TRP A 55 30.02 -13.35 2.32
C TRP A 55 29.78 -14.30 1.14
N ILE A 56 28.66 -14.16 0.41
CA ILE A 56 28.35 -15.00 -0.75
C ILE A 56 29.46 -14.86 -1.81
N VAL A 57 29.90 -13.65 -2.12
CA VAL A 57 30.94 -13.44 -3.15
C VAL A 57 32.33 -13.87 -2.74
N SER A 58 32.60 -14.07 -1.44
CA SER A 58 33.88 -14.60 -0.98
C SER A 58 33.98 -16.12 -1.05
N GLN A 59 32.90 -16.83 -1.39
CA GLN A 59 32.91 -18.29 -1.46
C GLN A 59 33.47 -18.80 -2.79
N GLU A 60 34.18 -19.93 -2.76
CA GLU A 60 34.80 -20.53 -3.95
C GLU A 60 33.79 -20.93 -5.05
N TRP A 61 32.54 -21.22 -4.66
CA TRP A 61 31.47 -21.57 -5.58
C TRP A 61 30.79 -20.36 -6.24
N SER A 62 31.14 -19.14 -5.83
CA SER A 62 30.48 -17.92 -6.29
C SER A 62 31.16 -17.35 -7.53
N SER A 63 30.35 -16.86 -8.48
CA SER A 63 30.83 -16.10 -9.64
C SER A 63 31.11 -14.62 -9.31
N GLY A 64 30.96 -14.21 -8.05
CA GLY A 64 31.21 -12.84 -7.59
C GLY A 64 30.06 -11.85 -7.86
N ILE A 65 28.91 -12.35 -8.32
CA ILE A 65 27.69 -11.57 -8.59
C ILE A 65 26.47 -12.26 -7.99
N VAL A 66 25.54 -11.47 -7.46
CA VAL A 66 24.38 -11.94 -6.70
C VAL A 66 23.10 -11.30 -7.26
N GLY A 67 22.03 -12.07 -7.31
CA GLY A 67 20.67 -11.54 -7.47
C GLY A 67 19.80 -11.89 -6.26
N MET A 68 18.76 -11.11 -6.05
CA MET A 68 17.76 -11.37 -5.02
C MET A 68 16.37 -11.46 -5.64
N LEU A 69 15.52 -12.27 -5.00
CA LEU A 69 14.16 -12.63 -5.39
C LEU A 69 13.34 -12.66 -4.10
N GLY A 70 12.02 -12.53 -4.19
CA GLY A 70 11.13 -12.74 -3.05
C GLY A 70 9.91 -11.84 -3.04
N ALA A 71 8.91 -12.29 -2.28
CA ALA A 71 7.64 -11.61 -2.09
C ALA A 71 7.54 -10.92 -0.71
N SER A 72 6.75 -9.84 -0.58
CA SER A 72 6.39 -9.26 0.71
C SER A 72 7.61 -8.71 1.46
N TYR A 73 7.84 -9.12 2.70
CA TYR A 73 9.07 -8.87 3.46
C TYR A 73 10.33 -9.31 2.68
N LEU A 74 10.25 -10.43 1.93
CA LEU A 74 11.37 -10.90 1.09
C LEU A 74 11.56 -10.00 -0.14
N GLY A 75 10.59 -9.15 -0.48
CA GLY A 75 10.74 -8.02 -1.39
C GLY A 75 11.45 -6.85 -0.71
N TYR A 76 11.00 -6.45 0.48
CA TYR A 76 11.57 -5.33 1.25
C TYR A 76 13.07 -5.51 1.50
N VAL A 77 13.49 -6.71 1.93
CA VAL A 77 14.92 -6.99 2.20
C VAL A 77 15.80 -6.87 0.96
N GLN A 78 15.24 -6.96 -0.26
CA GLN A 78 15.99 -6.73 -1.50
C GLN A 78 16.33 -5.26 -1.65
N TRP A 79 15.34 -4.38 -1.45
CA TRP A 79 15.51 -2.93 -1.53
C TRP A 79 16.38 -2.42 -0.40
N ALA A 80 16.19 -2.93 0.83
CA ALA A 80 17.07 -2.66 1.95
C ALA A 80 18.53 -3.06 1.65
N ALA A 81 18.77 -4.28 1.14
CA ALA A 81 20.12 -4.70 0.74
C ALA A 81 20.68 -3.84 -0.40
N ALA A 82 19.88 -3.50 -1.41
CA ALA A 82 20.32 -2.68 -2.54
C ALA A 82 20.66 -1.24 -2.14
N SER A 83 19.98 -0.71 -1.12
CA SER A 83 20.23 0.62 -0.53
C SER A 83 21.61 0.79 0.09
N SER A 84 22.33 -0.32 0.36
CA SER A 84 23.74 -0.28 0.78
C SER A 84 24.69 0.21 -0.33
N GLY A 85 24.26 0.13 -1.60
CA GLY A 85 25.12 0.37 -2.76
C GLY A 85 26.08 -0.80 -3.07
N ASN A 86 25.80 -2.01 -2.55
CA ASN A 86 26.67 -3.17 -2.78
C ASN A 86 26.84 -3.47 -4.27
N LYS A 87 28.08 -3.32 -4.77
CA LYS A 87 28.42 -3.50 -6.19
C LYS A 87 28.23 -4.92 -6.71
N HIS A 88 28.12 -5.92 -5.85
CA HIS A 88 27.95 -7.32 -6.24
C HIS A 88 26.48 -7.70 -6.48
N LEU A 89 25.53 -6.87 -6.04
CA LEU A 89 24.11 -7.07 -6.32
C LEU A 89 23.77 -6.59 -7.72
N LYS A 90 23.35 -7.51 -8.60
CA LYS A 90 23.20 -7.27 -10.05
C LYS A 90 21.78 -7.44 -10.59
N ALA A 91 20.86 -8.01 -9.82
CA ALA A 91 19.47 -8.16 -10.24
C ALA A 91 18.52 -8.31 -9.06
N LEU A 92 17.36 -7.64 -9.12
CA LEU A 92 16.23 -7.84 -8.21
C LEU A 92 15.03 -8.43 -8.95
N VAL A 93 14.32 -9.33 -8.28
CA VAL A 93 12.96 -9.77 -8.63
C VAL A 93 12.09 -9.55 -7.40
N SER A 94 11.52 -8.35 -7.32
CA SER A 94 10.74 -7.86 -6.19
C SER A 94 9.26 -8.09 -6.43
N ILE A 95 8.63 -8.93 -5.60
CA ILE A 95 7.21 -9.29 -5.73
C ILE A 95 6.47 -8.69 -4.51
N VAL A 96 5.36 -7.98 -4.72
CA VAL A 96 4.48 -7.39 -3.67
C VAL A 96 5.25 -6.84 -2.46
N THR A 97 6.25 -6.02 -2.71
CA THR A 97 7.18 -5.59 -1.66
C THR A 97 6.48 -4.69 -0.66
N SER A 98 6.70 -4.94 0.64
CA SER A 98 6.33 -3.98 1.68
C SER A 98 7.19 -2.72 1.58
N GLY A 99 6.60 -1.59 1.98
CA GLY A 99 7.24 -0.28 1.93
C GLY A 99 7.92 0.14 3.22
N SER A 100 8.39 1.38 3.21
CA SER A 100 8.97 2.07 4.35
C SER A 100 7.90 2.46 5.38
N PRO A 101 8.28 2.65 6.66
CA PRO A 101 7.37 3.19 7.67
C PRO A 101 6.73 4.52 7.26
N PHE A 102 5.51 4.80 7.73
CA PHE A 102 4.68 5.98 7.41
C PHE A 102 4.10 6.02 5.99
N ILE A 103 4.72 5.30 5.04
CA ILE A 103 4.21 5.11 3.69
C ILE A 103 3.37 3.84 3.59
N ASP A 104 3.82 2.74 4.20
CA ASP A 104 3.16 1.44 4.16
C ASP A 104 2.94 0.84 5.55
N ILE A 105 3.84 -0.02 6.05
CA ILE A 105 3.74 -0.61 7.39
C ILE A 105 4.89 -0.13 8.29
N PRO A 106 4.66 0.11 9.59
CA PRO A 106 3.42 -0.12 10.34
C PRO A 106 2.44 1.07 10.33
N ARG A 107 2.73 2.13 9.57
CA ARG A 107 1.89 3.34 9.51
C ARG A 107 1.61 3.75 8.06
N LYS A 108 0.36 4.08 7.74
CA LYS A 108 -0.06 4.64 6.44
C LYS A 108 -0.56 6.06 6.62
N GLY A 109 0.11 7.02 6.00
CA GLY A 109 -0.18 8.44 6.21
C GLY A 109 -0.07 8.84 7.69
N GLY A 110 0.78 8.13 8.43
CA GLY A 110 0.99 8.26 9.88
C GLY A 110 -0.02 7.55 10.79
N ALA A 111 -1.16 7.10 10.28
CA ALA A 111 -2.12 6.28 11.04
C ALA A 111 -1.55 4.87 11.29
N PHE A 112 -1.68 4.34 12.50
CA PHE A 112 -1.16 3.01 12.85
C PHE A 112 -2.06 1.91 12.29
N VAL A 113 -1.48 1.00 11.51
CA VAL A 113 -2.22 -0.01 10.73
C VAL A 113 -2.62 -1.16 11.63
N SER A 114 -3.91 -1.27 11.95
CA SER A 114 -4.43 -2.40 12.71
C SER A 114 -4.38 -3.69 11.90
N GLY A 115 -4.55 -3.62 10.58
CA GLY A 115 -4.47 -4.75 9.65
C GLY A 115 -3.18 -5.58 9.76
N MET A 116 -2.09 -4.94 10.17
CA MET A 116 -0.78 -5.57 10.33
C MET A 116 -0.72 -6.48 11.59
N LEU A 117 -1.66 -6.39 12.53
CA LEU A 117 -1.60 -7.18 13.76
C LEU A 117 -1.61 -8.69 13.52
N ALA A 118 -2.30 -9.18 12.48
CA ALA A 118 -2.26 -10.59 12.11
C ALA A 118 -0.83 -11.04 11.79
N TRP A 119 -0.10 -10.27 10.97
CA TRP A 119 1.32 -10.49 10.70
C TRP A 119 2.17 -10.37 11.97
N ALA A 120 1.96 -9.33 12.79
CA ALA A 120 2.72 -9.14 14.03
C ALA A 120 2.55 -10.32 15.00
N PHE A 121 1.34 -10.88 15.08
CA PHE A 121 1.03 -12.06 15.87
C PHE A 121 1.68 -13.31 15.29
N MET A 122 1.68 -13.48 13.96
CA MET A 122 2.36 -14.59 13.28
C MET A 122 3.86 -14.61 13.58
N VAL A 123 4.52 -13.45 13.59
CA VAL A 123 5.97 -13.33 13.78
C VAL A 123 6.38 -13.00 15.23
N SER A 124 5.43 -13.06 16.16
CA SER A 124 5.61 -12.65 17.57
C SER A 124 6.64 -13.46 18.37
N ARG A 125 7.01 -14.65 17.91
CA ARG A 125 8.02 -15.55 18.50
C ARG A 125 9.08 -15.93 17.46
N ASN A 126 10.16 -16.56 17.91
CA ASN A 126 11.32 -16.93 17.08
C ASN A 126 10.94 -17.69 15.79
N LYS A 127 9.98 -18.62 15.87
CA LYS A 127 9.40 -19.32 14.72
C LYS A 127 8.03 -18.73 14.41
N VAL A 128 7.67 -18.71 13.14
CA VAL A 128 6.34 -18.26 12.71
C VAL A 128 5.26 -19.21 13.23
N ASP A 129 4.11 -18.65 13.60
CA ASP A 129 2.91 -19.40 13.95
C ASP A 129 1.70 -18.79 13.24
N ARG A 130 1.36 -19.34 12.07
CA ARG A 130 0.23 -18.88 11.24
C ARG A 130 -1.12 -19.04 11.94
N SER A 131 -1.23 -19.93 12.93
CA SER A 131 -2.49 -20.09 13.67
C SER A 131 -2.87 -18.86 14.49
N LYS A 132 -1.91 -17.96 14.76
CA LYS A 132 -2.16 -16.71 15.49
C LYS A 132 -2.83 -15.62 14.65
N MET A 133 -2.87 -15.78 13.34
CA MET A 133 -3.55 -14.87 12.42
C MET A 133 -5.06 -15.12 12.39
N VAL A 134 -5.45 -16.40 12.47
CA VAL A 134 -6.84 -16.83 12.34
C VAL A 134 -7.54 -16.68 13.68
N ARG A 135 -8.43 -15.68 13.78
CA ARG A 135 -9.15 -15.37 15.01
C ARG A 135 -10.58 -14.92 14.72
N ASP A 136 -11.52 -15.38 15.54
CA ASP A 136 -12.91 -14.94 15.50
C ASP A 136 -13.17 -13.71 16.38
N ASP A 137 -12.22 -13.36 17.26
CA ASP A 137 -12.31 -12.29 18.26
C ASP A 137 -11.57 -11.01 17.85
N TRP A 138 -11.25 -10.82 16.56
CA TRP A 138 -10.52 -9.64 16.09
C TRP A 138 -11.19 -8.33 16.51
N ASP A 139 -12.52 -8.27 16.52
CA ASP A 139 -13.24 -7.08 16.99
C ASP A 139 -12.94 -6.73 18.46
N ASP A 140 -12.89 -7.73 19.33
CA ASP A 140 -12.55 -7.56 20.75
C ASP A 140 -11.09 -7.15 20.89
N VAL A 141 -10.19 -7.82 20.16
CA VAL A 141 -8.74 -7.52 20.16
C VAL A 141 -8.47 -6.07 19.73
N LEU A 142 -9.13 -5.59 18.68
CA LEU A 142 -8.95 -4.22 18.18
C LEU A 142 -9.51 -3.15 19.12
N ASN A 143 -10.40 -3.50 20.05
CA ASN A 143 -10.98 -2.60 21.03
C ASN A 143 -10.15 -2.44 22.32
N ILE A 144 -9.13 -3.28 22.54
CA ILE A 144 -8.28 -3.23 23.73
C ILE A 144 -7.52 -1.90 23.80
N ARG A 145 -7.56 -1.25 24.97
CA ARG A 145 -6.84 -0.01 25.25
C ARG A 145 -6.19 -0.02 26.65
N PRO A 146 -5.01 0.59 26.83
CA PRO A 146 -4.09 1.10 25.80
C PRO A 146 -3.64 0.01 24.81
N ILE A 147 -3.25 0.39 23.59
CA ILE A 147 -2.98 -0.58 22.50
C ILE A 147 -1.78 -1.48 22.83
N GLU A 148 -0.88 -1.04 23.71
CA GLU A 148 0.24 -1.84 24.21
C GLU A 148 -0.21 -3.09 24.96
N ASN A 149 -1.44 -3.13 25.47
CA ASN A 149 -1.99 -4.31 26.14
C ASN A 149 -2.45 -5.41 25.18
N ILE A 150 -2.65 -5.08 23.88
CA ILE A 150 -3.17 -6.03 22.87
C ILE A 150 -2.40 -7.36 22.89
N PRO A 151 -1.06 -7.40 22.82
CA PRO A 151 -0.35 -8.68 22.81
C PRO A 151 -0.56 -9.49 24.09
N VAL A 152 -0.58 -8.82 25.26
CA VAL A 152 -0.73 -9.50 26.54
C VAL A 152 -2.12 -10.11 26.69
N GLU A 153 -3.15 -9.36 26.32
CA GLU A 153 -4.54 -9.82 26.42
C GLU A 153 -4.90 -10.84 25.33
N ALA A 154 -4.42 -10.64 24.09
CA ALA A 154 -4.75 -11.51 22.96
C ALA A 154 -3.88 -12.78 22.86
N LEU A 155 -2.63 -12.73 23.35
CA LEU A 155 -1.64 -13.82 23.20
C LEU A 155 -1.05 -14.30 24.54
N GLY A 156 -1.21 -13.57 25.63
CA GLY A 156 -0.65 -13.90 26.94
C GLY A 156 0.80 -13.44 27.15
N TYR A 157 1.36 -12.63 26.26
CA TYR A 157 2.74 -12.13 26.35
C TYR A 157 2.98 -10.86 25.53
N ARG A 158 4.06 -10.14 25.85
CA ARG A 158 4.47 -8.92 25.15
C ARG A 158 5.15 -9.21 23.82
N ILE A 159 5.01 -8.29 22.85
CA ILE A 159 5.74 -8.32 21.57
C ILE A 159 6.66 -7.10 21.54
N GLU A 160 7.96 -7.31 21.74
CA GLU A 160 8.93 -6.22 21.95
C GLU A 160 9.00 -5.23 20.79
N PHE A 161 9.09 -5.71 19.55
CA PHE A 161 9.18 -4.81 18.39
C PHE A 161 7.92 -3.95 18.22
N LEU A 162 6.75 -4.49 18.57
CA LEU A 162 5.48 -3.77 18.50
C LEU A 162 5.42 -2.70 19.58
N GLU A 163 5.90 -2.99 20.80
CA GLU A 163 6.02 -1.99 21.85
C GLU A 163 6.95 -0.83 21.44
N GLU A 164 8.09 -1.14 20.80
CA GLU A 164 8.99 -0.10 20.29
C GLU A 164 8.36 0.76 19.20
N TRP A 165 7.58 0.16 18.29
CA TRP A 165 6.84 0.90 17.26
C TRP A 165 5.73 1.78 17.84
N LEU A 166 5.02 1.32 18.87
CA LEU A 166 3.94 2.08 19.51
C LEU A 166 4.46 3.30 20.28
N LYS A 167 5.63 3.19 20.92
CA LYS A 167 6.29 4.31 21.63
C LYS A 167 6.70 5.46 20.71
N ARG A 168 6.90 5.20 19.41
CA ARG A 168 7.43 6.17 18.45
C ARG A 168 6.33 6.63 17.49
N VAL A 169 5.64 7.70 17.87
CA VAL A 169 4.54 8.29 17.09
C VAL A 169 5.07 9.02 15.86
N GLU A 170 6.11 9.84 16.04
CA GLU A 170 6.75 10.61 14.97
C GLU A 170 7.88 9.81 14.33
N LYS A 171 8.19 10.12 13.06
CA LYS A 171 9.36 9.60 12.37
C LYS A 171 10.62 10.18 13.02
N ASP A 172 11.61 9.34 13.25
CA ASP A 172 12.88 9.68 13.89
C ASP A 172 14.01 8.80 13.33
N GLU A 173 15.21 8.93 13.89
CA GLU A 173 16.38 8.16 13.45
C GLU A 173 16.18 6.64 13.52
N TYR A 174 15.32 6.14 14.42
CA TYR A 174 15.00 4.71 14.50
C TYR A 174 14.15 4.29 13.28
N TRP A 175 13.16 5.10 12.90
CA TRP A 175 12.38 4.86 11.69
C TRP A 175 13.22 4.97 10.42
N ASP A 176 14.20 5.88 10.39
CA ASP A 176 15.11 6.06 9.25
C ASP A 176 15.96 4.82 8.93
N LEU A 177 16.18 3.93 9.92
CA LEU A 177 16.87 2.65 9.69
C LEU A 177 16.06 1.67 8.84
N MET A 178 14.72 1.79 8.88
CA MET A 178 13.77 0.95 8.13
C MET A 178 13.30 1.60 6.82
N ASP A 179 13.80 2.81 6.53
CA ASP A 179 13.41 3.58 5.36
C ASP A 179 14.53 3.50 4.32
N TRP A 180 14.51 2.43 3.53
CA TRP A 180 15.49 2.22 2.45
C TRP A 180 15.35 3.26 1.34
N HIS A 181 14.19 3.93 1.23
CA HIS A 181 13.93 4.95 0.21
C HIS A 181 14.75 6.22 0.45
N LEU A 182 15.12 6.53 1.70
CA LEU A 182 16.10 7.58 2.04
C LEU A 182 17.45 7.40 1.34
N GLN A 183 17.77 6.19 0.89
CA GLN A 183 19.01 5.85 0.21
C GLN A 183 18.79 5.48 -1.26
N LYS A 184 17.65 5.84 -1.85
CA LYS A 184 17.29 5.45 -3.22
C LYS A 184 18.34 5.79 -4.28
N ASP A 185 19.06 6.90 -4.12
CA ASP A 185 20.10 7.33 -5.06
C ASP A 185 21.31 6.38 -5.12
N LYS A 186 21.49 5.52 -4.10
CA LYS A 186 22.51 4.47 -4.09
C LYS A 186 22.04 3.21 -4.82
N ILE A 187 20.74 3.06 -5.04
CA ILE A 187 20.14 1.88 -5.66
C ILE A 187 20.25 2.04 -7.17
N ASN A 188 21.07 1.19 -7.79
CA ASN A 188 21.31 1.18 -9.25
C ASN A 188 21.22 -0.24 -9.84
N VAL A 189 20.52 -1.14 -9.15
CA VAL A 189 20.46 -2.57 -9.49
C VAL A 189 19.28 -2.80 -10.45
N PRO A 190 19.48 -3.44 -11.62
CA PRO A 190 18.38 -3.84 -12.50
C PRO A 190 17.28 -4.58 -11.74
N ALA A 191 16.04 -4.12 -11.85
CA ALA A 191 14.92 -4.64 -11.08
C ALA A 191 13.71 -4.99 -11.94
N LEU A 192 13.17 -6.18 -11.68
CA LEU A 192 11.85 -6.64 -12.08
C LEU A 192 10.90 -6.51 -10.89
N VAL A 193 9.94 -5.61 -10.98
CA VAL A 193 8.91 -5.35 -9.96
C VAL A 193 7.60 -6.02 -10.37
N VAL A 194 6.99 -6.77 -9.47
CA VAL A 194 5.72 -7.47 -9.70
C VAL A 194 4.79 -7.18 -8.54
N SER A 195 3.56 -6.75 -8.81
CA SER A 195 2.58 -6.48 -7.75
C SER A 195 1.16 -6.45 -8.31
N GLY A 196 0.19 -6.26 -7.43
CA GLY A 196 -1.22 -6.16 -7.75
C GLY A 196 -1.84 -4.81 -7.38
N TRP A 197 -2.99 -4.49 -7.97
CA TRP A 197 -3.80 -3.33 -7.56
C TRP A 197 -4.43 -3.50 -6.19
N TYR A 198 -4.73 -4.75 -5.82
CA TYR A 198 -5.33 -5.12 -4.54
C TYR A 198 -4.29 -5.75 -3.61
N ASP A 199 -3.01 -5.47 -3.84
CA ASP A 199 -1.94 -5.72 -2.89
C ASP A 199 -2.02 -4.68 -1.77
N ASP A 200 -2.17 -5.10 -0.52
CA ASP A 200 -2.23 -4.18 0.61
C ASP A 200 -0.89 -3.51 0.91
N ASN A 201 0.22 -4.10 0.47
CA ASN A 201 1.55 -3.48 0.48
C ASN A 201 1.84 -2.68 -0.80
N SER A 202 0.80 -2.29 -1.54
CA SER A 202 0.94 -1.60 -2.83
C SER A 202 1.75 -0.30 -2.74
N MET A 203 1.79 0.37 -1.59
CA MET A 203 2.58 1.59 -1.39
C MET A 203 4.09 1.30 -1.39
N GLY A 204 4.54 0.17 -0.82
CA GLY A 204 5.94 -0.26 -0.96
C GLY A 204 6.35 -0.53 -2.40
N THR A 205 5.45 -1.12 -3.18
CA THR A 205 5.65 -1.25 -4.63
C THR A 205 5.71 0.13 -5.30
N THR A 206 4.92 1.11 -4.86
CA THR A 206 5.00 2.48 -5.40
C THR A 206 6.36 3.12 -5.13
N GLU A 207 6.94 2.92 -3.94
CA GLU A 207 8.33 3.32 -3.65
C GLU A 207 9.33 2.62 -4.56
N ALA A 208 9.18 1.31 -4.79
CA ALA A 208 10.05 0.55 -5.69
C ALA A 208 9.97 1.04 -7.14
N LEU A 209 8.76 1.36 -7.61
CA LEU A 209 8.54 1.96 -8.92
C LEU A 209 9.16 3.36 -9.01
N ASP A 210 9.09 4.17 -7.94
CA ASP A 210 9.75 5.48 -7.87
C ASP A 210 11.27 5.38 -8.06
N VAL A 211 11.91 4.35 -7.51
CA VAL A 211 13.35 4.13 -7.68
C VAL A 211 13.72 3.80 -9.13
N ILE A 212 12.94 2.94 -9.80
CA ILE A 212 13.32 2.42 -11.12
C ILE A 212 12.80 3.25 -12.29
N LYS A 213 11.91 4.24 -12.04
CA LYS A 213 11.28 5.06 -13.10
C LYS A 213 12.27 5.81 -13.98
N ASP A 214 13.46 6.11 -13.47
CA ASP A 214 14.50 6.86 -14.17
C ASP A 214 15.64 5.97 -14.68
N TYR A 215 15.56 4.65 -14.48
CA TYR A 215 16.54 3.71 -15.00
C TYR A 215 16.50 3.64 -16.52
N GLU A 216 17.66 3.40 -17.13
CA GLU A 216 17.75 3.09 -18.56
C GLU A 216 16.83 1.93 -18.95
N LYS A 217 16.25 2.02 -20.15
CA LYS A 217 15.44 0.93 -20.72
C LYS A 217 16.26 -0.36 -20.70
N GLY A 218 15.59 -1.45 -20.35
CA GLY A 218 16.21 -2.76 -20.11
C GLY A 218 16.52 -3.01 -18.64
N LYS A 219 17.02 -2.02 -17.88
CA LYS A 219 17.31 -2.20 -16.44
C LYS A 219 16.07 -2.14 -15.53
N ARG A 220 14.93 -1.73 -16.07
CA ARG A 220 13.65 -1.67 -15.35
C ARG A 220 12.62 -2.55 -16.04
N LYS A 221 11.89 -3.32 -15.25
CA LYS A 221 10.69 -4.02 -15.71
C LYS A 221 9.63 -4.03 -14.60
N ALA A 222 8.38 -3.76 -14.94
CA ALA A 222 7.25 -3.82 -14.03
C ALA A 222 6.13 -4.68 -14.63
N ILE A 223 5.58 -5.61 -13.84
CA ILE A 223 4.40 -6.42 -14.21
C ILE A 223 3.33 -6.23 -13.13
N LEU A 224 2.27 -5.51 -13.46
CA LEU A 224 1.26 -5.06 -12.50
C LEU A 224 -0.13 -5.62 -12.85
N GLY A 225 -0.63 -6.57 -12.05
CA GLY A 225 -1.90 -7.24 -12.31
C GLY A 225 -3.04 -6.79 -11.39
N PRO A 226 -4.27 -7.31 -11.57
CA PRO A 226 -5.39 -7.03 -10.69
C PRO A 226 -5.39 -7.94 -9.46
N TRP A 227 -4.22 -8.19 -8.88
CA TRP A 227 -4.03 -9.25 -7.90
C TRP A 227 -4.08 -8.73 -6.46
N MET A 228 -4.38 -9.64 -5.54
CA MET A 228 -4.12 -9.47 -4.11
C MET A 228 -2.63 -9.72 -3.81
N HIS A 229 -2.25 -9.66 -2.54
CA HIS A 229 -0.86 -9.85 -2.10
C HIS A 229 -0.24 -11.19 -2.56
N ASN A 230 -1.01 -12.29 -2.51
CA ASN A 230 -0.54 -13.59 -3.00
C ASN A 230 -0.27 -13.66 -4.52
N SER A 231 -0.48 -12.57 -5.27
CA SER A 231 -0.08 -12.35 -6.67
C SER A 231 -0.48 -13.45 -7.66
N ASN A 232 -1.30 -13.10 -8.65
CA ASN A 232 -1.54 -13.95 -9.82
C ASN A 232 -2.11 -15.34 -9.49
N THR A 233 -3.01 -15.41 -8.50
CA THR A 233 -3.63 -16.67 -8.02
C THR A 233 -5.12 -16.80 -8.31
N LEU A 234 -5.84 -15.68 -8.44
CA LEU A 234 -7.29 -15.66 -8.54
C LEU A 234 -7.78 -14.91 -9.79
N ARG A 235 -8.97 -15.32 -10.26
CA ARG A 235 -9.73 -14.65 -11.33
C ARG A 235 -10.93 -13.86 -10.81
N ASP A 236 -11.18 -13.97 -9.51
CA ASP A 236 -12.30 -13.40 -8.80
C ASP A 236 -11.84 -13.10 -7.37
N ILE A 237 -12.26 -11.95 -6.84
CA ILE A 237 -12.04 -11.60 -5.44
C ILE A 237 -13.40 -11.25 -4.84
N ASN A 238 -13.86 -12.03 -3.87
CA ASN A 238 -15.13 -11.82 -3.17
C ASN A 238 -16.35 -11.67 -4.09
N GLY A 239 -16.40 -12.44 -5.18
CA GLY A 239 -17.48 -12.39 -6.16
C GLY A 239 -17.34 -11.28 -7.21
N ILE A 240 -16.24 -10.51 -7.18
CA ILE A 240 -15.89 -9.54 -8.20
C ILE A 240 -14.93 -10.17 -9.20
N SER A 241 -15.44 -10.42 -10.40
CA SER A 241 -14.66 -10.97 -11.51
C SER A 241 -13.59 -10.01 -11.98
N LEU A 242 -12.35 -10.51 -12.06
CA LEU A 242 -11.19 -9.81 -12.62
C LEU A 242 -10.98 -10.11 -14.11
N GLY A 243 -11.86 -10.92 -14.72
CA GLY A 243 -11.77 -11.33 -16.13
C GLY A 243 -10.84 -12.52 -16.39
N ASN A 244 -11.08 -13.23 -17.51
CA ASN A 244 -10.35 -14.44 -17.91
C ASN A 244 -8.89 -14.18 -18.34
N SER A 245 -8.49 -12.93 -18.52
CA SER A 245 -7.13 -12.52 -18.87
C SER A 245 -6.31 -12.06 -17.65
N SER A 246 -6.89 -12.00 -16.46
CA SER A 246 -6.24 -11.49 -15.23
C SER A 246 -4.99 -12.27 -14.80
N LEU A 247 -4.92 -13.56 -15.14
CA LEU A 247 -3.79 -14.42 -14.80
C LEU A 247 -2.76 -14.52 -15.93
N ARG A 248 -1.49 -14.48 -15.55
CA ARG A 248 -0.31 -14.72 -16.39
C ARG A 248 0.29 -16.09 -16.12
N TYR A 249 0.69 -16.80 -17.16
CA TYR A 249 1.32 -18.12 -17.04
C TYR A 249 2.83 -18.08 -17.24
N ASP A 250 3.39 -16.91 -17.48
CA ASP A 250 4.78 -16.69 -17.85
C ASP A 250 5.61 -16.00 -16.75
N LEU A 251 5.04 -15.68 -15.58
CA LEU A 251 5.74 -14.92 -14.53
C LEU A 251 7.04 -15.61 -14.09
N ASP A 252 6.96 -16.88 -13.72
CA ASP A 252 8.13 -17.67 -13.32
C ASP A 252 9.21 -17.76 -14.41
N TYR A 253 8.78 -17.79 -15.67
CA TYR A 253 9.68 -17.78 -16.81
C TYR A 253 10.37 -16.42 -16.96
N ASN A 254 9.64 -15.31 -16.81
CA ASN A 254 10.21 -13.97 -16.82
C ASN A 254 11.24 -13.78 -15.69
N TYR A 255 11.00 -14.32 -14.49
CA TYR A 255 11.95 -14.24 -13.37
C TYR A 255 13.27 -14.92 -13.70
N LEU A 256 13.18 -16.09 -14.35
CA LEU A 256 14.35 -16.83 -14.81
C LEU A 256 15.10 -16.09 -15.91
N LEU A 257 14.39 -15.56 -16.91
CA LEU A 257 15.02 -14.79 -17.99
C LEU A 257 15.73 -13.55 -17.45
N TRP A 258 15.14 -12.86 -16.47
CA TRP A 258 15.74 -11.70 -15.82
C TRP A 258 17.09 -12.05 -15.19
N PHE A 259 17.13 -13.13 -14.41
CA PHE A 259 18.39 -13.59 -13.82
C PHE A 259 19.38 -14.17 -14.85
N ASP A 260 18.92 -14.86 -15.89
CA ASP A 260 19.83 -15.39 -16.92
C ASP A 260 20.53 -14.22 -17.66
N LYS A 261 19.81 -13.12 -17.92
CA LYS A 261 20.39 -11.91 -18.51
C LYS A 261 21.40 -11.27 -17.58
N TYR A 262 21.00 -10.91 -16.35
CA TYR A 262 21.82 -10.06 -15.48
C TYR A 262 22.87 -10.81 -14.66
N LEU A 263 22.67 -12.10 -14.39
CA LEU A 263 23.60 -12.90 -13.59
C LEU A 263 24.47 -13.85 -14.43
N LYS A 264 24.09 -14.15 -15.68
CA LYS A 264 24.88 -15.01 -16.57
C LYS A 264 25.27 -14.36 -17.89
N GLY A 265 24.74 -13.17 -18.21
CA GLY A 265 25.01 -12.51 -19.49
C GLY A 265 24.38 -13.23 -20.68
N ILE A 266 23.32 -14.02 -20.47
CA ILE A 266 22.65 -14.75 -21.55
C ILE A 266 21.74 -13.78 -22.31
N GLU A 267 21.97 -13.65 -23.61
CA GLU A 267 21.08 -12.91 -24.50
C GLU A 267 19.77 -13.67 -24.70
N ASN A 268 18.70 -13.16 -24.09
CA ASN A 268 17.36 -13.76 -24.12
C ASN A 268 16.24 -12.72 -24.36
N ASN A 269 16.60 -11.48 -24.69
CA ASN A 269 15.73 -10.36 -25.04
C ASN A 269 14.79 -9.85 -23.92
N ILE A 270 14.89 -10.33 -22.67
CA ILE A 270 14.02 -9.85 -21.59
C ILE A 270 14.13 -8.35 -21.37
N ASP A 271 15.33 -7.79 -21.53
CA ASP A 271 15.67 -6.37 -21.43
C ASP A 271 15.19 -5.53 -22.63
N THR A 272 14.62 -6.17 -23.65
CA THR A 272 14.01 -5.50 -24.82
C THR A 272 12.49 -5.59 -24.85
N THR A 273 11.90 -6.42 -23.98
CA THR A 273 10.44 -6.47 -23.80
C THR A 273 9.90 -5.16 -23.23
N ALA A 274 8.57 -5.00 -23.23
CA ALA A 274 7.93 -3.81 -22.65
C ALA A 274 8.43 -3.56 -21.21
N PRO A 275 8.91 -2.34 -20.89
CA PRO A 275 9.34 -1.97 -19.54
C PRO A 275 8.23 -2.06 -18.51
N VAL A 276 6.99 -1.73 -18.89
CA VAL A 276 5.82 -1.87 -18.02
C VAL A 276 4.76 -2.68 -18.73
N GLU A 277 4.26 -3.70 -18.06
CA GLU A 277 3.10 -4.49 -18.46
C GLU A 277 2.06 -4.42 -17.35
N TYR A 278 0.86 -3.95 -17.63
CA TYR A 278 -0.15 -3.71 -16.60
C TYR A 278 -1.56 -4.11 -17.04
N TYR A 279 -2.40 -4.49 -16.09
CA TYR A 279 -3.77 -4.90 -16.36
C TYR A 279 -4.78 -3.79 -16.06
N SER A 280 -5.63 -3.43 -17.02
CA SER A 280 -6.77 -2.54 -16.76
C SER A 280 -8.02 -3.36 -16.42
N VAL A 281 -8.53 -3.22 -15.19
CA VAL A 281 -9.64 -4.04 -14.64
C VAL A 281 -10.90 -3.90 -15.49
N GLY A 282 -11.48 -2.70 -15.60
CA GLY A 282 -12.75 -2.53 -16.29
C GLY A 282 -12.78 -2.96 -17.77
N SER A 283 -11.65 -2.88 -18.49
CA SER A 283 -11.53 -3.37 -19.87
C SER A 283 -11.06 -4.82 -19.99
N ASN A 284 -10.63 -5.43 -18.89
CA ASN A 284 -10.09 -6.79 -18.80
C ASN A 284 -8.92 -7.06 -19.75
N LYS A 285 -7.95 -6.13 -19.83
CA LYS A 285 -6.85 -6.19 -20.80
C LYS A 285 -5.50 -5.91 -20.17
N TRP A 286 -4.50 -6.69 -20.56
CA TRP A 286 -3.09 -6.33 -20.39
C TRP A 286 -2.70 -5.28 -21.43
N LYS A 287 -1.96 -4.28 -20.98
CA LYS A 287 -1.41 -3.18 -21.76
C LYS A 287 0.08 -3.05 -21.48
N THR A 288 0.78 -2.30 -22.32
CA THR A 288 2.21 -2.05 -22.19
C THR A 288 2.50 -0.56 -22.17
N GLU A 289 3.53 -0.14 -21.44
CA GLU A 289 4.05 1.22 -21.44
C GLU A 289 5.58 1.24 -21.32
N GLU A 290 6.17 2.36 -21.71
CA GLU A 290 7.61 2.61 -21.64
C GLU A 290 8.07 3.01 -20.23
N ASN A 291 7.16 3.47 -19.36
CA ASN A 291 7.48 3.80 -17.97
C ASN A 291 6.30 3.69 -17.00
N TRP A 292 6.62 3.67 -15.70
CA TRP A 292 5.67 3.91 -14.63
C TRP A 292 6.16 5.11 -13.79
N PRO A 293 5.33 6.15 -13.51
CA PRO A 293 3.97 6.36 -14.01
C PRO A 293 3.91 6.37 -15.55
N ILE A 294 2.73 6.04 -16.11
CA ILE A 294 2.54 6.03 -17.56
C ILE A 294 2.85 7.40 -18.16
N ILE A 295 3.44 7.43 -19.36
CA ILE A 295 3.93 8.65 -20.00
C ILE A 295 2.77 9.39 -20.66
N ASN A 296 1.94 8.64 -21.39
CA ASN A 296 0.85 9.20 -22.19
C ASN A 296 -0.42 9.34 -21.35
N LYS A 297 -0.39 10.22 -20.35
CA LYS A 297 -1.56 10.58 -19.54
C LYS A 297 -1.85 12.08 -19.55
N ILE A 298 -3.11 12.42 -19.31
CA ILE A 298 -3.55 13.76 -18.93
C ILE A 298 -4.09 13.69 -17.51
N ASP A 299 -3.52 14.49 -16.62
CA ASP A 299 -4.07 14.68 -15.29
C ASP A 299 -5.28 15.61 -15.38
N LYS A 300 -6.50 15.05 -15.25
CA LYS A 300 -7.75 15.82 -15.20
C LYS A 300 -8.22 16.00 -13.77
N SER A 301 -8.62 17.21 -13.42
CA SER A 301 -9.22 17.52 -12.12
C SER A 301 -10.73 17.43 -12.19
N MET A 302 -11.34 16.74 -11.24
CA MET A 302 -12.76 16.82 -10.91
C MET A 302 -12.92 17.50 -9.55
N TYR A 303 -13.60 18.63 -9.51
CA TYR A 303 -13.86 19.41 -8.31
C TYR A 303 -15.04 18.82 -7.53
N LEU A 304 -14.93 18.83 -6.21
CA LEU A 304 -16.01 18.44 -5.31
C LEU A 304 -17.03 19.58 -5.26
N ILE A 305 -18.32 19.26 -5.32
CA ILE A 305 -19.42 20.22 -5.11
C ILE A 305 -20.59 19.58 -4.37
N SER A 306 -21.41 20.40 -3.73
CA SER A 306 -22.68 19.99 -3.11
C SER A 306 -23.52 21.22 -2.78
N ASP A 307 -24.77 21.03 -2.34
CA ASP A 307 -25.52 22.09 -1.65
C ASP A 307 -25.44 21.96 -0.11
N GLY A 308 -24.34 21.42 0.40
CA GLY A 308 -24.07 21.20 1.82
C GLY A 308 -24.65 19.91 2.39
N ASN A 309 -24.95 18.92 1.53
CA ASN A 309 -25.53 17.64 1.94
C ASN A 309 -24.90 16.46 1.17
N ALA A 310 -23.58 16.40 1.08
CA ALA A 310 -22.86 15.27 0.48
C ALA A 310 -22.86 13.99 1.36
N ASN A 311 -23.45 14.03 2.56
CA ASN A 311 -23.54 12.87 3.43
C ASN A 311 -24.34 11.74 2.77
N THR A 312 -23.81 10.53 2.85
CA THR A 312 -24.34 9.29 2.27
C THR A 312 -24.33 9.24 0.73
N SER A 313 -24.47 8.04 0.17
CA SER A 313 -24.64 7.82 -1.27
C SER A 313 -25.93 8.40 -1.86
N LEU A 314 -26.88 8.84 -1.02
CA LEU A 314 -28.10 9.55 -1.41
C LEU A 314 -27.99 11.07 -1.28
N GLY A 315 -26.83 11.57 -0.81
CA GLY A 315 -26.53 12.99 -0.73
C GLY A 315 -26.40 13.66 -2.11
N ASN A 316 -26.16 14.96 -2.11
CA ASN A 316 -26.02 15.78 -3.32
C ASN A 316 -24.56 16.11 -3.67
N GLY A 317 -23.61 15.35 -3.12
CA GLY A 317 -22.19 15.49 -3.46
C GLY A 317 -21.92 15.06 -4.90
N ARG A 318 -21.31 15.94 -5.70
CA ARG A 318 -20.95 15.67 -7.09
C ARG A 318 -19.48 15.91 -7.36
N LEU A 319 -18.96 15.20 -8.35
CA LEU A 319 -17.66 15.45 -8.96
C LEU A 319 -17.87 16.07 -10.36
N VAL A 320 -17.34 17.26 -10.59
CA VAL A 320 -17.52 18.01 -11.84
C VAL A 320 -16.18 18.50 -12.41
N PHE A 321 -16.06 18.65 -13.72
CA PHE A 321 -14.81 19.13 -14.33
C PHE A 321 -14.63 20.66 -14.27
N ASP A 322 -15.70 21.40 -14.01
CA ASP A 322 -15.68 22.87 -13.93
C ASP A 322 -15.49 23.34 -12.48
N ASN A 323 -14.88 24.52 -12.30
CA ASN A 323 -14.52 25.06 -10.99
C ASN A 323 -15.18 26.40 -10.64
N ASP A 324 -16.01 26.97 -11.53
CA ASP A 324 -16.72 28.23 -11.27
C ASP A 324 -17.92 28.01 -10.34
N LEU A 325 -17.63 27.95 -9.04
CA LEU A 325 -18.54 27.41 -8.03
C LEU A 325 -18.53 28.29 -6.77
N GLU A 326 -19.70 28.46 -6.17
CA GLU A 326 -19.85 29.13 -4.88
C GLU A 326 -19.13 28.37 -3.77
N GLU A 327 -18.55 29.11 -2.82
CA GLU A 327 -17.92 28.53 -1.64
C GLU A 327 -18.97 27.89 -0.73
N LYS A 328 -18.84 26.58 -0.54
CA LYS A 328 -19.70 25.76 0.32
C LYS A 328 -18.85 24.76 1.12
N TYR A 329 -19.51 24.02 2.00
CA TYR A 329 -18.88 22.94 2.75
C TYR A 329 -19.88 21.83 3.03
N ASP A 330 -19.37 20.64 3.26
CA ASP A 330 -20.11 19.52 3.85
C ASP A 330 -19.52 19.20 5.21
N SER A 331 -20.32 18.64 6.12
CA SER A 331 -19.86 18.31 7.47
C SER A 331 -20.41 16.99 7.97
N TYR A 332 -19.67 16.34 8.85
CA TYR A 332 -20.11 15.14 9.54
C TYR A 332 -19.53 15.09 10.96
N ILE A 333 -20.16 14.28 11.80
CA ILE A 333 -19.62 13.95 13.13
C ILE A 333 -18.90 12.61 13.02
N TYR A 334 -17.61 12.61 13.30
CA TYR A 334 -16.84 11.40 13.49
C TYR A 334 -16.85 11.02 14.97
N ASN A 335 -17.41 9.84 15.26
CA ASN A 335 -17.40 9.24 16.60
C ASN A 335 -16.44 8.04 16.61
N PRO A 336 -15.31 8.10 17.33
CA PRO A 336 -14.36 6.97 17.42
C PRO A 336 -14.95 5.67 17.99
N LYS A 337 -16.09 5.74 18.70
CA LYS A 337 -16.80 4.58 19.25
C LYS A 337 -17.77 3.92 18.25
N ASP A 338 -18.06 4.58 17.13
CA ASP A 338 -18.80 4.02 15.99
C ASP A 338 -18.02 4.33 14.71
N PRO A 339 -16.84 3.71 14.51
CA PRO A 339 -16.02 3.95 13.33
C PRO A 339 -16.61 3.27 12.09
N SER A 340 -16.43 3.88 10.93
CA SER A 340 -16.59 3.21 9.65
C SER A 340 -15.57 2.07 9.51
N VAL A 341 -15.96 1.01 8.81
CA VAL A 341 -15.16 -0.21 8.64
C VAL A 341 -14.50 -0.25 7.27
N GLN A 342 -13.29 -0.80 7.19
CA GLN A 342 -12.77 -1.34 5.95
C GLN A 342 -13.36 -2.74 5.78
N LEU A 343 -13.99 -3.02 4.64
CA LEU A 343 -14.59 -4.33 4.36
C LEU A 343 -13.48 -5.33 4.02
N ILE A 344 -12.82 -5.87 5.04
CA ILE A 344 -11.72 -6.84 4.98
C ILE A 344 -11.83 -7.84 6.12
N ASP A 345 -11.28 -9.04 5.95
CA ASP A 345 -11.10 -10.01 7.02
C ASP A 345 -9.66 -9.96 7.55
N MET A 346 -9.50 -9.56 8.80
CA MET A 346 -8.21 -9.52 9.50
C MET A 346 -7.48 -10.87 9.49
N SER A 347 -8.22 -11.98 9.50
CA SER A 347 -7.65 -13.33 9.51
C SER A 347 -7.03 -13.75 8.19
N GLU A 348 -7.44 -13.13 7.07
CA GLU A 348 -6.82 -13.39 5.77
C GLU A 348 -5.38 -12.87 5.74
N ASN A 349 -5.08 -11.80 6.51
CA ASN A 349 -3.86 -10.99 6.40
C ASN A 349 -3.65 -10.47 4.96
N GLU A 350 -2.85 -9.43 4.78
CA GLU A 350 -2.48 -9.00 3.42
C GLU A 350 -3.70 -8.58 2.53
N VAL A 351 -4.55 -7.70 3.08
CA VAL A 351 -6.00 -7.61 2.88
C VAL A 351 -6.51 -6.57 1.84
N GLY A 352 -5.88 -6.46 0.69
CA GLY A 352 -6.41 -5.59 -0.38
C GLY A 352 -7.51 -6.30 -1.18
N VAL A 353 -8.74 -5.76 -1.19
CA VAL A 353 -9.89 -6.35 -1.91
C VAL A 353 -10.82 -5.29 -2.53
N PRO A 354 -11.44 -5.58 -3.70
CA PRO A 354 -12.42 -4.72 -4.37
C PRO A 354 -13.85 -4.94 -3.83
N ASN A 355 -14.05 -4.84 -2.51
CA ASN A 355 -15.39 -5.07 -1.95
C ASN A 355 -16.39 -3.98 -2.35
N ASN A 356 -17.67 -4.33 -2.29
CA ASN A 356 -18.80 -3.45 -2.61
C ASN A 356 -19.21 -2.64 -1.37
N TYR A 357 -19.04 -1.31 -1.42
CA TYR A 357 -19.32 -0.40 -0.30
C TYR A 357 -20.73 0.19 -0.31
N LYS A 358 -21.59 -0.18 -1.27
CA LYS A 358 -22.96 0.36 -1.46
C LYS A 358 -23.75 0.54 -0.16
N ASP A 359 -23.66 -0.41 0.77
CA ASP A 359 -24.36 -0.35 2.04
C ASP A 359 -23.66 0.51 3.08
N LEU A 360 -22.32 0.52 3.12
CA LEU A 360 -21.55 1.32 4.07
C LEU A 360 -21.63 2.82 3.74
N GLU A 361 -21.77 3.16 2.47
CA GLU A 361 -21.97 4.54 2.00
C GLU A 361 -23.30 5.15 2.47
N LYS A 362 -24.14 4.42 3.21
CA LYS A 362 -25.36 4.97 3.84
C LYS A 362 -25.10 5.62 5.19
N ARG A 363 -23.86 5.53 5.72
CA ARG A 363 -23.50 6.15 6.99
C ARG A 363 -23.47 7.67 6.90
N SER A 364 -23.95 8.34 7.95
CA SER A 364 -23.99 9.81 8.03
C SER A 364 -22.59 10.45 8.12
N ASP A 365 -21.58 9.68 8.54
CA ASP A 365 -20.16 10.09 8.60
C ASP A 365 -19.35 9.72 7.35
N MET A 366 -20.05 9.42 6.24
CA MET A 366 -19.47 9.22 4.91
C MET A 366 -19.94 10.35 4.01
N LEU A 367 -19.02 11.15 3.48
CA LEU A 367 -19.33 12.10 2.41
C LEU A 367 -19.07 11.40 1.07
N CYS A 368 -20.08 11.37 0.19
CA CYS A 368 -19.98 10.74 -1.12
C CYS A 368 -20.09 11.81 -2.22
N TYR A 369 -19.05 11.97 -3.03
CA TYR A 369 -19.06 12.83 -4.21
C TYR A 369 -19.04 11.95 -5.46
N THR A 370 -20.09 12.01 -6.27
CA THR A 370 -20.26 11.12 -7.43
C THR A 370 -20.32 11.91 -8.73
N SER A 371 -19.64 11.46 -9.78
CA SER A 371 -19.77 12.07 -11.10
C SER A 371 -21.14 11.82 -11.72
N ASP A 372 -21.45 12.56 -12.79
CA ASP A 372 -22.48 12.12 -13.72
C ASP A 372 -22.05 10.79 -14.39
N ALA A 373 -23.03 10.05 -14.90
CA ALA A 373 -22.75 8.81 -15.65
C ALA A 373 -21.95 9.13 -16.90
N PHE A 374 -20.89 8.38 -17.16
CA PHE A 374 -20.03 8.62 -18.30
C PHE A 374 -20.69 8.21 -19.61
N SER A 375 -20.62 9.08 -20.62
CA SER A 375 -21.11 8.83 -21.97
C SER A 375 -20.11 8.09 -22.85
N GLU A 376 -18.84 8.04 -22.45
CA GLU A 376 -17.76 7.31 -23.12
C GLU A 376 -16.87 6.59 -22.11
N GLU A 377 -16.24 5.52 -22.56
CA GLU A 377 -15.23 4.81 -21.76
C GLU A 377 -13.91 5.60 -21.74
N PHE A 378 -13.28 5.65 -20.57
CA PHE A 378 -11.91 6.13 -20.40
C PHE A 378 -11.20 5.31 -19.33
N THR A 379 -9.87 5.29 -19.38
CA THR A 379 -9.05 4.56 -18.41
C THR A 379 -8.32 5.53 -17.51
N VAL A 380 -8.42 5.32 -16.20
CA VAL A 380 -7.56 5.94 -15.19
C VAL A 380 -6.45 4.97 -14.84
N THR A 381 -5.19 5.36 -15.00
CA THR A 381 -4.02 4.52 -14.73
C THR A 381 -2.94 5.31 -14.00
N GLY A 382 -2.65 4.90 -12.77
CA GLY A 382 -1.66 5.53 -11.90
C GLY A 382 -2.18 5.77 -10.49
N ASP A 383 -1.50 6.65 -9.76
CA ASP A 383 -1.93 7.10 -8.44
C ASP A 383 -2.98 8.22 -8.59
N ILE A 384 -4.08 8.11 -7.85
CA ILE A 384 -5.11 9.16 -7.81
C ILE A 384 -4.80 10.08 -6.63
N LYS A 385 -4.95 11.39 -6.84
CA LYS A 385 -4.61 12.40 -5.82
C LYS A 385 -5.85 13.20 -5.44
N LEU A 386 -6.12 13.33 -4.15
CA LEU A 386 -7.09 14.30 -3.62
C LEU A 386 -6.33 15.48 -3.02
N GLU A 387 -6.58 16.67 -3.53
CA GLU A 387 -6.22 17.92 -2.85
C GLU A 387 -7.50 18.53 -2.28
N PHE A 388 -7.55 18.77 -0.97
CA PHE A 388 -8.78 19.23 -0.34
C PHE A 388 -8.51 20.20 0.82
N PHE A 389 -9.53 20.97 1.15
CA PHE A 389 -9.54 21.90 2.26
C PHE A 389 -10.48 21.40 3.33
N ALA A 390 -10.01 21.32 4.56
CA ALA A 390 -10.80 20.78 5.66
C ALA A 390 -10.49 21.47 6.99
N SER A 391 -11.44 21.38 7.92
CA SER A 391 -11.29 21.78 9.31
C SER A 391 -11.88 20.70 10.22
N SER A 392 -11.56 20.79 11.50
CA SER A 392 -12.12 19.94 12.55
C SER A 392 -12.40 20.76 13.80
N SER A 393 -13.36 20.30 14.61
CA SER A 393 -13.50 20.74 16.00
C SER A 393 -12.44 20.13 16.93
N ALA A 394 -11.71 19.12 16.48
CA ALA A 394 -10.69 18.42 17.24
C ALA A 394 -9.28 18.85 16.86
N LYS A 395 -8.33 18.62 17.76
CA LYS A 395 -6.89 18.90 17.53
C LYS A 395 -6.24 17.96 16.53
N ASP A 396 -6.80 16.77 16.37
CA ASP A 396 -6.37 15.76 15.41
C ASP A 396 -7.57 14.93 14.97
N THR A 397 -7.47 14.32 13.80
CA THR A 397 -8.41 13.35 13.23
C THR A 397 -7.68 12.65 12.08
N ASP A 398 -8.21 11.55 11.59
CA ASP A 398 -7.74 10.98 10.34
C ASP A 398 -8.66 11.39 9.18
N TRP A 399 -8.09 11.40 7.98
CA TRP A 399 -8.80 11.53 6.71
C TRP A 399 -8.59 10.25 5.93
N VAL A 400 -9.68 9.56 5.63
CA VAL A 400 -9.70 8.32 4.86
C VAL A 400 -10.51 8.56 3.60
N ILE A 401 -9.93 8.24 2.46
CA ILE A 401 -10.60 8.35 1.16
C ILE A 401 -10.68 7.01 0.45
N LYS A 402 -11.74 6.82 -0.33
CA LYS A 402 -11.89 5.66 -1.22
C LYS A 402 -12.35 6.12 -2.59
N ILE A 403 -11.76 5.54 -3.62
CA ILE A 403 -12.17 5.73 -5.01
C ILE A 403 -12.95 4.51 -5.45
N MET A 404 -14.12 4.76 -6.03
CA MET A 404 -15.09 3.72 -6.35
C MET A 404 -15.48 3.75 -7.83
N ASP A 405 -15.76 2.59 -8.39
CA ASP A 405 -16.48 2.41 -9.65
C ASP A 405 -17.93 2.07 -9.33
N VAL A 406 -18.86 2.96 -9.68
CA VAL A 406 -20.30 2.76 -9.48
C VAL A 406 -20.94 2.28 -10.77
N ASP A 407 -21.46 1.05 -10.76
CA ASP A 407 -22.09 0.44 -11.93
C ASP A 407 -23.56 0.83 -12.11
N LEU A 408 -24.19 0.28 -13.16
CA LEU A 408 -25.59 0.53 -13.51
C LEU A 408 -26.60 -0.03 -12.50
N ASP A 409 -26.21 -1.06 -11.72
CA ASP A 409 -27.00 -1.64 -10.64
C ASP A 409 -26.79 -0.90 -9.30
N GLY A 410 -25.92 0.11 -9.31
CA GLY A 410 -25.53 0.91 -8.17
C GLY A 410 -24.62 0.18 -7.20
N ASN A 411 -23.94 -0.89 -7.60
CA ASN A 411 -22.83 -1.43 -6.82
C ASN A 411 -21.69 -0.41 -6.84
N SER A 412 -21.02 -0.23 -5.70
CA SER A 412 -19.92 0.71 -5.55
C SER A 412 -18.67 -0.06 -5.20
N ILE A 413 -17.86 -0.39 -6.21
CA ILE A 413 -16.71 -1.28 -6.08
C ILE A 413 -15.45 -0.49 -5.79
N LYS A 414 -14.76 -0.81 -4.68
CA LYS A 414 -13.55 -0.09 -4.30
C LYS A 414 -12.42 -0.35 -5.29
N LEU A 415 -11.83 0.73 -5.80
CA LEU A 415 -10.69 0.71 -6.70
C LEU A 415 -9.36 0.97 -5.97
N ALA A 416 -9.34 2.02 -5.15
CA ALA A 416 -8.16 2.47 -4.43
C ALA A 416 -8.56 3.20 -3.14
N ASP A 417 -7.65 3.31 -2.19
CA ASP A 417 -7.84 4.08 -0.96
C ASP A 417 -6.58 4.83 -0.56
N GLY A 418 -6.75 5.81 0.33
CA GLY A 418 -5.66 6.63 0.85
C GLY A 418 -6.02 7.17 2.23
N ILE A 419 -4.99 7.39 3.06
CA ILE A 419 -5.14 7.78 4.46
C ILE A 419 -4.12 8.86 4.79
N LEU A 420 -4.52 9.82 5.61
CA LEU A 420 -3.63 10.79 6.23
C LEU A 420 -4.15 11.18 7.61
N SER A 421 -3.31 11.04 8.64
CA SER A 421 -3.58 11.63 9.94
C SER A 421 -3.28 13.13 9.90
N ALA A 422 -4.22 13.96 10.36
CA ALA A 422 -4.17 15.41 10.17
C ALA A 422 -2.93 16.05 10.79
N ARG A 423 -2.43 15.50 11.90
CA ARG A 423 -1.18 15.92 12.54
C ARG A 423 0.05 15.84 11.63
N PHE A 424 0.03 14.98 10.63
CA PHE A 424 1.15 14.73 9.72
C PHE A 424 0.96 15.37 8.33
N ARG A 425 0.05 16.34 8.21
CA ARG A 425 -0.24 17.03 6.93
C ARG A 425 0.99 17.65 6.24
N ASN A 426 2.01 18.02 7.01
CA ASN A 426 3.21 18.69 6.53
C ASN A 426 4.48 17.84 6.62
N SER A 427 4.58 16.95 7.61
CA SER A 427 5.77 16.12 7.83
C SER A 427 5.44 14.95 8.76
N PHE A 428 6.09 13.79 8.56
CA PHE A 428 6.03 12.67 9.51
C PHE A 428 6.98 12.83 10.71
N TYR A 429 7.98 13.73 10.61
CA TYR A 429 8.98 13.95 11.68
C TYR A 429 8.48 14.84 12.82
N LYS A 430 7.32 15.47 12.66
CA LYS A 430 6.78 16.39 13.65
C LYS A 430 5.26 16.43 13.55
N SER A 431 4.59 16.20 14.67
CA SER A 431 3.16 16.40 14.81
C SER A 431 2.84 17.88 14.83
N GLU A 432 1.91 18.29 13.98
CA GLU A 432 1.34 19.64 13.98
C GLU A 432 -0.16 19.53 14.20
N PHE A 433 -0.65 19.89 15.39
CA PHE A 433 -2.09 19.83 15.66
C PHE A 433 -2.86 20.91 14.90
N MET A 434 -4.16 20.66 14.72
CA MET A 434 -5.09 21.64 14.18
C MET A 434 -5.64 22.53 15.30
N GLU A 435 -5.91 23.78 14.97
CA GLU A 435 -6.73 24.68 15.78
C GLU A 435 -8.20 24.53 15.36
N GLU A 436 -9.11 24.60 16.34
CA GLU A 436 -10.54 24.40 16.13
C GLU A 436 -11.09 25.37 15.07
N GLY A 437 -11.69 24.82 14.01
CA GLY A 437 -12.32 25.58 12.94
C GLY A 437 -11.36 26.24 11.94
N GLU A 438 -10.04 26.18 12.15
CA GLU A 438 -9.07 26.63 11.15
C GLU A 438 -9.08 25.70 9.93
N ILE A 439 -9.01 26.28 8.73
CA ILE A 439 -9.09 25.55 7.47
C ILE A 439 -7.67 25.26 6.96
N TYR A 440 -7.35 23.99 6.82
CA TYR A 440 -6.06 23.52 6.32
C TYR A 440 -6.20 22.88 4.94
N LYS A 441 -5.14 22.96 4.14
CA LYS A 441 -5.03 22.19 2.90
C LYS A 441 -4.39 20.84 3.20
N PHE A 442 -5.00 19.77 2.71
CA PHE A 442 -4.50 18.41 2.79
C PHE A 442 -4.26 17.84 1.38
N THR A 443 -3.42 16.83 1.32
CA THR A 443 -3.15 16.07 0.09
C THR A 443 -3.05 14.60 0.44
N ILE A 444 -3.87 13.77 -0.20
CA ILE A 444 -3.81 12.32 -0.08
C ILE A 444 -3.55 11.74 -1.47
N ILE A 445 -2.59 10.82 -1.53
CA ILE A 445 -2.32 9.99 -2.71
C ILE A 445 -2.85 8.59 -2.38
N THR A 446 -3.66 8.03 -3.27
CA THR A 446 -4.21 6.69 -3.09
C THR A 446 -3.20 5.62 -3.49
N SER A 447 -3.49 4.36 -3.16
CA SER A 447 -2.89 3.24 -3.88
C SER A 447 -3.11 3.36 -5.40
N LYS A 448 -2.16 2.82 -6.17
CA LYS A 448 -2.22 2.79 -7.64
C LYS A 448 -3.32 1.86 -8.15
N ILE A 449 -3.92 2.24 -9.27
CA ILE A 449 -4.91 1.42 -9.99
C ILE A 449 -4.79 1.63 -11.50
N SER A 450 -5.23 0.63 -12.28
CA SER A 450 -5.64 0.83 -13.67
C SER A 450 -7.07 0.32 -13.84
N ASN A 451 -8.03 1.23 -14.07
CA ASN A 451 -9.43 0.89 -14.29
C ASN A 451 -10.01 1.64 -15.50
N THR A 452 -10.76 0.92 -16.32
CA THR A 452 -11.57 1.51 -17.40
C THR A 452 -12.99 1.69 -16.90
N PHE A 453 -13.42 2.93 -16.69
CA PHE A 453 -14.82 3.21 -16.38
C PHE A 453 -15.66 3.01 -17.64
N LYS A 454 -16.68 2.16 -17.55
CA LYS A 454 -17.55 1.83 -18.69
C LYS A 454 -18.59 2.92 -18.93
N VAL A 455 -19.21 2.91 -20.11
CA VAL A 455 -20.38 3.75 -20.38
C VAL A 455 -21.47 3.48 -19.34
N GLY A 456 -22.05 4.54 -18.78
CA GLY A 456 -23.07 4.46 -17.74
C GLY A 456 -22.53 4.34 -16.32
N HIS A 457 -21.27 3.96 -16.14
CA HIS A 457 -20.63 3.95 -14.83
C HIS A 457 -20.34 5.37 -14.34
N LYS A 458 -20.05 5.51 -13.05
CA LYS A 458 -19.66 6.76 -12.40
C LYS A 458 -18.40 6.53 -11.57
N ILE A 459 -17.58 7.56 -11.43
CA ILE A 459 -16.57 7.59 -10.38
C ILE A 459 -17.20 8.18 -9.12
N ARG A 460 -16.90 7.57 -7.96
CA ARG A 460 -17.25 8.13 -6.65
C ARG A 460 -16.02 8.26 -5.78
N LEU A 461 -15.97 9.36 -5.04
CA LEU A 461 -15.05 9.62 -3.96
C LEU A 461 -15.82 9.57 -2.65
N ASP A 462 -15.42 8.67 -1.76
CA ASP A 462 -15.87 8.66 -0.38
C ASP A 462 -14.82 9.33 0.51
N ILE A 463 -15.26 10.19 1.44
CA ILE A 463 -14.42 10.80 2.48
C ILE A 463 -15.03 10.51 3.85
N THR A 464 -14.21 9.99 4.77
CA THR A 464 -14.55 9.75 6.18
C THR A 464 -13.31 9.92 7.06
N SER A 465 -13.43 9.62 8.35
CA SER A 465 -12.34 9.74 9.34
C SER A 465 -11.97 8.44 10.04
N SER A 466 -12.43 7.29 9.52
CA SER A 466 -12.08 5.99 10.07
C SER A 466 -12.14 4.85 9.05
N ALA A 467 -11.39 3.79 9.34
CA ALA A 467 -11.39 2.53 8.62
C ALA A 467 -11.00 1.40 9.58
N LYS A 468 -11.91 1.04 10.50
CA LYS A 468 -11.74 -0.10 11.41
C LYS A 468 -11.36 -1.35 10.60
N ASN A 469 -10.57 -2.24 11.21
CA ASN A 469 -9.89 -3.40 10.60
C ASN A 469 -8.67 -3.02 9.76
N PHE A 470 -8.56 -1.79 9.26
CA PHE A 470 -7.37 -1.36 8.50
C PHE A 470 -6.43 -0.48 9.32
N ILE A 471 -6.96 0.53 10.01
CA ILE A 471 -6.23 1.39 10.94
C ILE A 471 -6.92 1.42 12.30
N PHE A 472 -6.14 1.70 13.36
CA PHE A 472 -6.72 2.05 14.65
C PHE A 472 -7.39 3.41 14.57
N GLN A 473 -8.54 3.54 15.25
CA GLN A 473 -9.35 4.76 15.25
C GLN A 473 -8.58 5.90 15.91
N ASN A 474 -8.45 7.02 15.22
CA ASN A 474 -8.02 8.26 15.86
C ASN A 474 -9.06 8.65 16.93
N SER A 475 -8.61 8.95 18.14
CA SER A 475 -9.49 9.34 19.24
C SER A 475 -9.97 10.78 19.21
N ASN A 476 -9.48 11.57 18.24
CA ASN A 476 -9.65 13.01 18.14
C ASN A 476 -8.97 13.81 19.27
N THR A 477 -8.03 13.17 19.98
CA THR A 477 -7.17 13.78 20.99
C THR A 477 -5.72 13.88 20.49
N THR A 478 -4.86 14.58 21.24
CA THR A 478 -3.42 14.61 20.93
C THR A 478 -2.75 13.24 21.04
N GLU A 479 -3.31 12.32 21.83
CA GLU A 479 -2.83 10.94 21.96
C GLU A 479 -3.23 10.05 20.76
N GLY A 480 -4.09 10.54 19.86
CA GLY A 480 -4.41 9.88 18.60
C GLY A 480 -5.00 8.48 18.80
N TYR A 481 -4.46 7.48 18.09
CA TYR A 481 -4.98 6.12 18.12
C TYR A 481 -4.82 5.40 19.47
N ASN A 482 -3.91 5.86 20.34
CA ASN A 482 -3.59 5.18 21.60
C ASN A 482 -4.35 5.72 22.83
N SER A 483 -5.14 6.79 22.66
CA SER A 483 -5.94 7.34 23.75
C SER A 483 -6.92 6.33 24.33
N ILE A 484 -7.12 6.40 25.65
CA ILE A 484 -8.25 5.73 26.35
C ILE A 484 -9.50 6.63 26.41
N GLU A 485 -9.36 7.91 26.07
CA GLU A 485 -10.46 8.88 25.99
C GLU A 485 -10.78 9.18 24.53
N TYR A 486 -12.07 9.32 24.22
CA TYR A 486 -12.56 9.56 22.87
C TYR A 486 -13.42 10.82 22.86
N ILE A 487 -13.19 11.67 21.86
CA ILE A 487 -13.97 12.90 21.64
C ILE A 487 -14.64 12.78 20.27
N GLU A 488 -15.89 13.20 20.14
CA GLU A 488 -16.52 13.33 18.83
C GLU A 488 -15.96 14.57 18.12
N ALA A 489 -15.60 14.43 16.84
CA ALA A 489 -15.11 15.54 16.03
C ALA A 489 -16.12 15.92 14.97
N LYS A 490 -16.46 17.21 14.89
CA LYS A 490 -17.16 17.76 13.73
C LYS A 490 -16.11 18.07 12.66
N ASN A 491 -16.09 17.27 11.61
CA ASN A 491 -15.18 17.43 10.49
C ASN A 491 -15.90 18.10 9.32
N MET A 492 -15.22 19.00 8.62
CA MET A 492 -15.79 19.79 7.53
C MET A 492 -14.90 19.74 6.30
N ILE A 493 -15.48 19.52 5.11
CA ILE A 493 -14.78 19.57 3.82
C ILE A 493 -15.30 20.78 3.05
N TYR A 494 -14.41 21.70 2.71
CA TYR A 494 -14.73 22.94 1.99
C TYR A 494 -14.53 22.75 0.50
N HIS A 495 -15.41 23.34 -0.30
CA HIS A 495 -15.34 23.29 -1.75
C HIS A 495 -15.85 24.59 -2.40
N GLY A 496 -15.49 24.80 -3.67
CA GLY A 496 -15.83 26.01 -4.42
C GLY A 496 -15.05 27.26 -3.99
N GLY A 497 -15.18 28.34 -4.77
CA GLY A 497 -14.54 29.63 -4.51
C GLY A 497 -13.04 29.53 -4.22
N LYS A 498 -12.62 30.05 -3.06
CA LYS A 498 -11.21 30.01 -2.61
C LYS A 498 -10.73 28.63 -2.14
N TYR A 499 -11.62 27.65 -2.02
CA TYR A 499 -11.31 26.29 -1.55
C TYR A 499 -11.58 25.25 -2.64
N PRO A 500 -10.81 25.21 -3.74
CA PRO A 500 -11.05 24.30 -4.86
C PRO A 500 -10.60 22.86 -4.57
N SER A 501 -11.28 22.18 -3.64
CA SER A 501 -11.08 20.75 -3.36
C SER A 501 -11.34 19.92 -4.62
N LYS A 502 -10.40 19.06 -4.99
CA LYS A 502 -10.39 18.37 -6.28
C LYS A 502 -9.71 17.01 -6.24
N LEU A 503 -10.29 16.08 -6.98
CA LEU A 503 -9.77 14.78 -7.32
C LEU A 503 -9.01 14.86 -8.65
N ILE A 504 -7.74 14.48 -8.67
CA ILE A 504 -6.86 14.52 -9.84
C ILE A 504 -6.69 13.09 -10.36
N LEU A 505 -7.15 12.86 -11.58
CA LEU A 505 -7.20 11.55 -12.24
C LEU A 505 -6.14 11.47 -13.35
N PRO A 506 -5.22 10.49 -13.31
CA PRO A 506 -4.32 10.22 -14.42
C PRO A 506 -5.06 9.46 -15.54
N ILE A 507 -5.63 10.19 -16.50
CA ILE A 507 -6.41 9.60 -17.61
C ILE A 507 -5.47 9.25 -18.76
N GLU A 508 -5.54 8.01 -19.25
CA GLU A 508 -4.80 7.58 -20.45
C GLU A 508 -5.23 8.40 -21.68
N ASN A 509 -4.25 8.89 -22.45
CA ASN A 509 -4.51 9.45 -23.77
C ASN A 509 -4.77 8.32 -24.77
N LYS A 510 -5.85 8.47 -25.56
CA LYS A 510 -6.20 7.55 -26.65
C LYS A 510 -5.24 7.65 -27.82
#